data_AF-A0A933L6W6-F1
#
_entry.id   AF-A0A933L6W6-F1
#
_cell.length_a   1.000
_cell.length_b   1.000
_cell.length_c   1.000
_cell.angle_alpha   90.00
_cell.angle_beta   90.00
_cell.angle_gamma   90.00
#
_symmetry.space_group_name_H-M   'P 1'
#
loop_
_entity.id
_entity.type
_entity.pdbx_description
1 polymer ?
#
loop_
_entity_poly.entity_id
_entity_poly.type
_entity_poly.pdbx_seq_one_letter_code
_entity_poly.pdbx_strand_id
1 'polypeptide(L)'
;MAQDHIRYDILTQEALRGVVRKVLAEVARTGLPGEHHFFISFITKAPGVRVSQRLLDQYPNDMTIVLQNQFWDLKVSDLGFEVGLSFDDKPEILVIPFTAVKGFFDPSVQFGLQLTGAAEMPTEDEKAEAAEPAKLTSVPATPAPAETPGEKVVSLDSFRKK
;
A
#
# COMPACT_ATOMS: atom_id res chain seq x y z
N MET A 1 32.17 19.07 7.01
CA MET A 1 31.24 19.46 5.93
C MET A 1 29.99 18.62 6.13
N ALA A 2 28.85 19.25 6.44
CA ALA A 2 27.57 18.54 6.49
C ALA A 2 27.25 18.10 5.07
N GLN A 3 27.16 16.79 4.84
CA GLN A 3 26.78 16.29 3.53
C GLN A 3 25.30 16.58 3.33
N ASP A 4 25.02 17.57 2.49
CA ASP A 4 23.67 17.99 2.13
C ASP A 4 23.09 17.00 1.11
N HIS A 5 22.59 15.87 1.61
CA HIS A 5 21.93 14.86 0.80
C HIS A 5 20.43 15.13 0.82
N ILE A 6 19.86 15.45 -0.35
CA ILE A 6 18.41 15.48 -0.52
C ILE A 6 17.86 14.10 -0.18
N ARG A 7 16.99 14.04 0.84
CA ARG A 7 16.32 12.82 1.32
C ARG A 7 15.21 12.38 0.37
N TYR A 8 15.59 11.97 -0.84
CA TYR A 8 14.67 11.49 -1.88
C TYR A 8 13.83 10.29 -1.40
N ASP A 9 14.37 9.48 -0.49
CA ASP A 9 13.66 8.42 0.20
C ASP A 9 12.41 8.96 0.92
N ILE A 10 12.58 9.99 1.75
CA ILE A 10 11.48 10.60 2.51
C ILE A 10 10.48 11.26 1.56
N LEU A 11 10.95 12.03 0.57
CA LEU A 11 10.10 12.73 -0.38
C LEU A 11 9.24 11.75 -1.21
N THR A 12 9.83 10.64 -1.63
CA THR A 12 9.11 9.60 -2.37
C THR A 12 8.07 8.94 -1.49
N GLN A 13 8.41 8.61 -0.24
CA GLN A 13 7.48 8.02 0.72
C GLN A 13 6.28 8.93 1.00
N GLU A 14 6.52 10.24 1.14
CA GLU A 14 5.45 11.22 1.33
C GLU A 14 4.55 11.34 0.09
N ALA A 15 5.14 11.36 -1.11
CA ALA A 15 4.39 11.36 -2.36
C ALA A 15 3.51 10.10 -2.50
N LEU A 16 4.04 8.92 -2.14
CA LEU A 16 3.30 7.65 -2.15
C LEU A 16 2.15 7.64 -1.14
N ARG A 17 2.35 8.19 0.07
CA ARG A 17 1.25 8.42 1.04
C ARG A 17 0.15 9.30 0.44
N GLY A 18 0.55 10.33 -0.32
CA GLY A 18 -0.37 11.21 -1.04
C GLY A 18 -1.23 10.47 -2.07
N VAL A 19 -0.69 9.44 -2.73
CA VAL A 19 -1.47 8.58 -3.65
C VAL A 19 -2.55 7.82 -2.88
N VAL A 20 -2.18 7.13 -1.79
CA VAL A 20 -3.15 6.38 -0.96
C VAL A 20 -4.28 7.28 -0.46
N ARG A 21 -3.94 8.49 -0.01
CA ARG A 21 -4.95 9.48 0.41
C ARG A 21 -5.94 9.81 -0.70
N LYS A 22 -5.44 10.12 -1.90
CA LYS A 22 -6.30 10.51 -3.03
C LYS A 22 -7.25 9.38 -3.41
N VAL A 23 -6.74 8.15 -3.45
CA VAL A 23 -7.55 6.95 -3.74
C VAL A 23 -8.66 6.77 -2.70
N LEU A 24 -8.32 6.79 -1.40
CA LEU A 24 -9.33 6.65 -0.35
C LEU A 24 -10.34 7.79 -0.33
N ALA A 25 -9.91 9.02 -0.59
CA ALA A 25 -10.80 10.19 -0.65
C ALA A 25 -11.81 10.09 -1.80
N GLU A 26 -11.39 9.57 -2.96
CA GLU A 26 -12.28 9.29 -4.08
C GLU A 26 -13.30 8.21 -3.70
N VAL A 27 -12.83 7.11 -3.11
CA VAL A 27 -13.66 5.97 -2.68
C VAL A 27 -14.66 6.38 -1.60
N ALA A 28 -14.29 7.28 -0.68
CA ALA A 28 -15.19 7.82 0.32
C ALA A 28 -16.36 8.62 -0.32
N ARG A 29 -16.15 9.21 -1.50
CA ARG A 29 -17.15 10.04 -2.18
C ARG A 29 -18.01 9.24 -3.15
N THR A 30 -17.42 8.32 -3.90
CA THR A 30 -18.09 7.61 -5.00
C THR A 30 -18.33 6.13 -4.73
N GLY A 31 -17.77 5.59 -3.64
CA GLY A 31 -17.67 4.14 -3.41
C GLY A 31 -16.53 3.51 -4.21
N LEU A 32 -16.33 2.21 -4.00
CA LEU A 32 -15.35 1.42 -4.76
C LEU A 32 -15.85 1.20 -6.20
N PRO A 33 -15.07 1.56 -7.23
CA PRO A 33 -15.43 1.27 -8.61
C PRO A 33 -15.21 -0.23 -8.92
N GLY A 34 -16.13 -0.84 -9.65
CA GLY A 34 -15.98 -2.22 -10.15
C GLY A 34 -15.61 -3.23 -9.05
N GLU A 35 -14.58 -4.02 -9.32
CA GLU A 35 -14.07 -5.08 -8.42
C GLU A 35 -12.88 -4.61 -7.55
N HIS A 36 -12.61 -3.29 -7.49
CA HIS A 36 -11.49 -2.78 -6.71
C HIS A 36 -11.71 -3.00 -5.21
N HIS A 37 -10.66 -3.47 -4.53
CA HIS A 37 -10.65 -3.61 -3.07
C HIS A 37 -9.23 -3.48 -2.56
N PHE A 38 -9.09 -2.98 -1.33
CA PHE A 38 -7.78 -2.59 -0.81
C PHE A 38 -7.41 -3.36 0.44
N PHE A 39 -6.20 -3.92 0.44
CA PHE A 39 -5.51 -4.38 1.63
C PHE A 39 -4.66 -3.24 2.18
N ILE A 40 -4.97 -2.79 3.38
CA ILE A 40 -4.26 -1.69 4.04
C ILE A 40 -3.63 -2.23 5.31
N SER A 41 -2.30 -2.29 5.34
CA SER A 41 -1.52 -2.70 6.50
C SER A 41 -1.03 -1.47 7.26
N PHE A 42 -1.17 -1.46 8.58
CA PHE A 42 -0.74 -0.35 9.44
C PHE A 42 -0.23 -0.84 10.79
N ILE A 43 0.55 0.01 11.48
CA ILE A 43 1.06 -0.23 12.83
C ILE A 43 -0.06 0.09 13.82
N THR A 44 -0.51 -0.88 14.62
CA THR A 44 -1.68 -0.69 15.52
C THR A 44 -1.40 0.22 16.71
N LYS A 45 -0.13 0.34 17.10
CA LYS A 45 0.34 1.18 18.22
C LYS A 45 0.95 2.52 17.79
N ALA A 46 0.87 2.88 16.51
CA ALA A 46 1.41 4.16 16.04
C ALA A 46 0.61 5.35 16.62
N PRO A 47 1.27 6.51 16.83
CA PRO A 47 0.60 7.70 17.35
C PRO A 47 -0.63 8.10 16.50
N GLY A 48 -1.76 8.29 17.17
CA GLY A 48 -3.03 8.69 16.54
C GLY A 48 -3.89 7.54 16.00
N VAL A 49 -3.39 6.29 16.01
CA VAL A 49 -4.21 5.12 15.69
C VAL A 49 -5.20 4.87 16.83
N ARG A 50 -6.48 4.65 16.49
CA ARG A 50 -7.51 4.24 17.45
C ARG A 50 -8.17 2.97 16.97
N VAL A 51 -8.03 1.93 17.76
CA VAL A 51 -8.58 0.60 17.56
C VAL A 51 -9.02 0.05 18.92
N SER A 52 -9.96 -0.91 18.97
CA SER A 52 -10.43 -1.45 20.24
C SER A 52 -9.35 -2.28 20.94
N GLN A 53 -9.42 -2.35 22.28
CA GLN A 53 -8.46 -3.15 23.07
C GLN A 53 -8.47 -4.62 22.64
N ARG A 54 -9.64 -5.16 22.30
CA ARG A 54 -9.80 -6.52 21.79
C ARG A 54 -8.95 -6.75 20.53
N LEU A 55 -9.00 -5.82 19.58
CA LEU A 55 -8.21 -5.91 18.35
C LEU A 55 -6.72 -5.70 18.63
N LEU A 56 -6.35 -4.84 19.58
CA LEU A 56 -4.95 -4.66 19.98
C LEU A 56 -4.36 -5.91 20.63
N ASP A 57 -5.13 -6.61 21.44
CA ASP A 57 -4.69 -7.84 22.10
C ASP A 57 -4.44 -8.95 21.06
N GLN A 58 -5.24 -8.99 20.00
CA GLN A 58 -5.10 -9.95 18.89
C GLN A 58 -4.02 -9.54 17.87
N TYR A 59 -3.88 -8.24 17.61
CA TYR A 59 -2.98 -7.65 16.63
C TYR A 59 -2.08 -6.57 17.30
N PRO A 60 -1.08 -6.99 18.09
CA PRO A 60 -0.35 -6.08 18.98
C PRO A 60 0.69 -5.18 18.28
N ASN A 61 1.07 -5.48 17.04
CA ASN A 61 2.13 -4.76 16.33
C ASN A 61 1.62 -4.15 15.03
N ASP A 62 1.13 -5.01 14.14
CA ASP A 62 0.62 -4.62 12.83
C ASP A 62 -0.73 -5.30 12.58
N MET A 63 -1.57 -4.64 11.78
CA MET A 63 -2.87 -5.16 11.36
C MET A 63 -3.10 -4.82 9.89
N THR A 64 -3.74 -5.75 9.17
CA THR A 64 -4.18 -5.54 7.78
C THR A 64 -5.70 -5.58 7.74
N ILE A 65 -6.30 -4.52 7.21
CA ILE A 65 -7.73 -4.44 6.96
C ILE A 65 -8.02 -4.53 5.47
N VAL A 66 -9.23 -4.98 5.13
CA VAL A 66 -9.70 -5.07 3.75
C VAL A 66 -10.87 -4.11 3.57
N LEU A 67 -10.74 -3.16 2.64
CA LEU A 67 -11.82 -2.30 2.21
C LEU A 67 -12.42 -2.87 0.91
N GLN A 68 -13.57 -3.54 1.05
CA GLN A 68 -14.33 -4.15 -0.04
C GLN A 68 -15.82 -3.75 0.06
N ASN A 69 -16.76 -4.69 0.04
CA ASN A 69 -18.20 -4.37 0.08
C ASN A 69 -18.75 -4.12 1.49
N GLN A 70 -18.03 -4.53 2.54
CA GLN A 70 -18.50 -4.50 3.93
C GLN A 70 -17.72 -3.49 4.78
N PHE A 71 -17.81 -2.22 4.42
CA PHE A 71 -17.38 -1.11 5.28
C PHE A 71 -18.44 -0.01 5.26
N TRP A 72 -18.41 0.87 6.25
CA TRP A 72 -19.28 2.03 6.32
C TRP A 72 -18.56 3.21 6.95
N ASP A 73 -19.17 4.39 6.85
CA ASP A 73 -18.68 5.64 7.43
C ASP A 73 -17.19 5.94 7.12
N LEU A 74 -16.74 5.60 5.90
CA LEU A 74 -15.40 5.95 5.46
C LEU A 74 -15.27 7.47 5.36
N LYS A 75 -14.52 8.06 6.29
CA LYS A 75 -14.21 9.49 6.30
C LYS A 75 -12.72 9.65 6.10
N VAL A 76 -12.35 10.46 5.11
CA VAL A 76 -10.94 10.74 4.81
C VAL A 76 -10.65 12.20 5.11
N SER A 77 -9.55 12.42 5.82
CA SER A 77 -9.08 13.74 6.24
C SER A 77 -7.66 13.98 5.73
N ASP A 78 -7.12 15.16 6.06
CA ASP A 78 -5.74 15.48 5.72
C ASP A 78 -4.67 14.80 6.60
N LEU A 79 -5.05 13.99 7.58
CA LEU A 79 -4.10 13.33 8.47
C LEU A 79 -4.24 11.81 8.45
N GLY A 80 -5.44 11.32 8.15
CA GLY A 80 -5.77 9.89 8.15
C GLY A 80 -7.18 9.65 7.66
N PHE A 81 -7.67 8.45 7.95
CA PHE A 81 -9.04 8.05 7.66
C PHE A 81 -9.68 7.34 8.85
N GLU A 82 -11.00 7.42 8.91
CA GLU A 82 -11.86 6.68 9.83
C GLU A 82 -12.71 5.72 9.01
N VAL A 83 -12.88 4.50 9.48
CA VAL A 83 -13.72 3.50 8.79
C VAL A 83 -14.37 2.55 9.77
N GLY A 84 -15.64 2.22 9.53
CA GLY A 84 -16.37 1.17 10.22
C GLY A 84 -16.20 -0.17 9.51
N LEU A 85 -15.80 -1.20 10.26
CA LEU A 85 -15.63 -2.58 9.78
C LEU A 85 -16.24 -3.55 10.79
N SER A 86 -16.56 -4.76 10.34
CA SER A 86 -17.04 -5.83 11.22
C SER A 86 -15.92 -6.86 11.46
N PHE A 87 -15.67 -7.20 12.72
CA PHE A 87 -14.72 -8.22 13.14
C PHE A 87 -15.42 -9.22 14.05
N ASP A 88 -15.57 -10.47 13.61
CA ASP A 88 -16.35 -11.51 14.30
C ASP A 88 -17.79 -11.06 14.60
N ASP A 89 -18.48 -10.54 13.58
CA ASP A 89 -19.84 -9.97 13.65
C ASP A 89 -20.01 -8.79 14.62
N LYS A 90 -18.90 -8.21 15.09
CA LYS A 90 -18.90 -7.01 15.94
C LYS A 90 -18.45 -5.79 15.15
N PRO A 91 -19.29 -4.75 15.03
CA PRO A 91 -18.90 -3.51 14.38
C PRO A 91 -17.84 -2.79 15.23
N GLU A 92 -16.79 -2.32 14.56
CA GLU A 92 -15.66 -1.59 15.13
C GLU A 92 -15.37 -0.37 14.25
N ILE A 93 -15.04 0.75 14.88
CA ILE A 93 -14.61 1.96 14.17
C ILE A 93 -13.10 2.10 14.37
N LEU A 94 -12.36 2.17 13.27
CA LEU A 94 -10.92 2.35 13.27
C LEU A 94 -10.58 3.77 12.82
N VAL A 95 -9.62 4.40 13.48
CA VAL A 95 -9.03 5.67 13.05
C VAL A 95 -7.55 5.42 12.76
N ILE A 96 -7.12 5.65 11.53
CA ILE A 96 -5.79 5.28 11.04
C ILE A 96 -5.14 6.51 10.37
N PRO A 97 -4.11 7.11 10.98
CA PRO A 97 -3.27 8.12 10.34
C PRO A 97 -2.51 7.56 9.14
N PHE A 98 -2.31 8.36 8.09
CA PHE A 98 -1.53 7.94 6.92
C PHE A 98 -0.05 7.64 7.24
N THR A 99 0.46 8.23 8.31
CA THR A 99 1.81 7.97 8.84
C THR A 99 1.96 6.57 9.43
N ALA A 100 0.86 5.96 9.89
CA ALA A 100 0.82 4.62 10.46
C ALA A 100 0.70 3.52 9.39
N VAL A 101 0.34 3.87 8.15
CA VAL A 101 0.20 2.92 7.04
C VAL A 101 1.57 2.42 6.60
N LYS A 102 1.72 1.09 6.55
CA LYS A 102 2.89 0.35 6.09
C LYS A 102 2.74 -0.20 4.68
N GLY A 103 1.50 -0.46 4.27
CA GLY A 103 1.24 -1.14 3.00
C GLY A 103 -0.13 -0.79 2.47
N PHE A 104 -0.20 -0.68 1.15
CA PHE A 104 -1.45 -0.56 0.39
C PHE A 104 -1.37 -1.51 -0.80
N PHE A 105 -2.35 -2.36 -0.98
CA PHE A 105 -2.38 -3.31 -2.09
C PHE A 105 -3.78 -3.46 -2.68
N ASP A 106 -3.88 -3.38 -4.00
CA ASP A 106 -5.09 -3.59 -4.79
C ASP A 106 -4.87 -4.81 -5.72
N PRO A 107 -5.49 -5.96 -5.42
CA PRO A 107 -5.33 -7.17 -6.23
C PRO A 107 -5.92 -7.07 -7.63
N SER A 108 -6.94 -6.22 -7.83
CA SER A 108 -7.70 -6.14 -9.09
C SER A 108 -6.85 -5.62 -10.24
N VAL A 109 -5.82 -4.83 -9.93
CA VAL A 109 -4.82 -4.33 -10.88
C VAL A 109 -3.39 -4.69 -10.49
N GLN A 110 -3.22 -5.58 -9.51
CA GLN A 110 -1.91 -5.99 -8.96
C GLN A 110 -1.03 -4.81 -8.53
N PHE A 111 -1.64 -3.75 -8.01
CA PHE A 111 -0.94 -2.55 -7.61
C PHE A 111 -0.59 -2.61 -6.12
N GLY A 112 0.66 -2.38 -5.77
CA GLY A 112 1.14 -2.44 -4.38
C GLY A 112 2.12 -1.32 -4.04
N LEU A 113 1.93 -0.73 -2.86
CA LEU A 113 2.82 0.25 -2.26
C LEU A 113 3.28 -0.25 -0.91
N GLN A 114 4.60 -0.25 -0.69
CA GLN A 114 5.20 -0.42 0.63
C GLN A 114 5.66 0.94 1.14
N LEU A 115 5.16 1.28 2.32
CA LEU A 115 5.47 2.51 3.00
C LEU A 115 6.30 2.17 4.23
N THR A 116 7.51 2.72 4.33
CA THR A 116 8.31 2.57 5.54
C THR A 116 7.64 3.39 6.65
N GLY A 117 7.10 2.67 7.63
CA GLY A 117 6.34 3.25 8.74
C GLY A 117 7.23 4.17 9.56
N ALA A 118 6.73 5.39 9.80
CA ALA A 118 7.46 6.51 10.37
C ALA A 118 8.79 6.81 9.65
N ALA A 119 8.92 8.00 9.10
CA ALA A 119 10.23 8.62 9.17
C ALA A 119 10.58 8.63 10.66
N GLU A 120 11.48 7.75 11.08
CA GLU A 120 12.30 8.01 12.24
C GLU A 120 12.81 9.42 12.01
N MET A 121 12.30 10.40 12.77
CA MET A 121 13.04 11.63 12.91
C MET A 121 14.38 11.19 13.47
N PRO A 122 15.49 11.37 12.76
CA PRO A 122 16.76 10.88 13.24
C PRO A 122 17.05 11.65 14.53
N THR A 123 16.95 10.99 15.68
CA THR A 123 17.78 11.37 16.82
C THR A 123 19.21 11.12 16.37
N GLU A 124 20.05 12.15 16.45
CA GLU A 124 21.48 12.10 16.15
C GLU A 124 22.20 11.10 17.08
N ASP A 125 22.02 9.80 16.87
CA ASP A 125 22.89 8.74 17.40
C ASP A 125 22.35 7.40 16.93
N GLU A 126 22.59 7.06 15.65
CA GLU A 126 22.87 5.67 15.28
C GLU A 126 23.52 5.63 13.89
N LYS A 127 24.85 5.56 13.91
CA LYS A 127 25.67 5.32 12.74
C LYS A 127 26.14 3.86 12.77
N ALA A 128 25.82 3.17 11.68
CA ALA A 128 26.40 1.92 11.17
C ALA A 128 25.80 0.61 11.69
N GLU A 129 25.09 -0.10 10.81
CA GLU A 129 25.70 -1.22 10.08
C GLU A 129 24.98 -1.51 8.75
N ALA A 130 25.65 -2.29 7.90
CA ALA A 130 25.61 -2.22 6.45
C ALA A 130 24.46 -2.98 5.75
N ALA A 131 24.23 -2.50 4.53
CA ALA A 131 23.44 -3.03 3.42
C ALA A 131 23.48 -4.56 3.18
N GLU A 132 22.32 -5.10 2.77
CA GLU A 132 22.21 -5.92 1.55
C GLU A 132 20.89 -5.60 0.82
N PRO A 133 20.89 -5.45 -0.52
CA PRO A 133 19.68 -5.23 -1.29
C PRO A 133 18.93 -6.56 -1.47
N ALA A 134 17.73 -6.66 -0.89
CA ALA A 134 16.84 -7.78 -1.15
C ALA A 134 16.43 -7.79 -2.63
N LYS A 135 16.93 -8.78 -3.37
CA LYS A 135 16.50 -9.15 -4.71
C LYS A 135 14.98 -9.32 -4.76
N LEU A 136 14.34 -8.62 -5.69
CA LEU A 136 13.01 -8.95 -6.21
C LEU A 136 13.08 -10.32 -6.91
N THR A 137 12.75 -11.39 -6.20
CA THR A 137 12.41 -12.68 -6.83
C THR A 137 10.94 -12.67 -7.20
N SER A 138 10.69 -12.40 -8.48
CA SER A 138 9.47 -12.79 -9.18
C SER A 138 9.27 -14.30 -9.04
N VAL A 139 8.16 -14.71 -8.43
CA VAL A 139 7.73 -16.11 -8.45
C VAL A 139 7.16 -16.40 -9.84
N PRO A 140 7.66 -17.41 -10.59
CA PRO A 140 7.04 -17.78 -11.85
C PRO A 140 5.81 -18.65 -11.55
N ALA A 141 4.62 -18.12 -11.81
CA ALA A 141 3.42 -18.94 -11.93
C ALA A 141 3.31 -19.45 -13.37
N THR A 142 3.61 -20.74 -13.54
CA THR A 142 3.34 -21.54 -14.73
C THR A 142 1.86 -21.44 -15.14
N PRO A 143 1.55 -21.21 -16.43
CA PRO A 143 0.33 -21.72 -17.03
C PRO A 143 0.66 -22.85 -18.02
N ALA A 144 0.07 -24.02 -17.78
CA ALA A 144 -0.01 -25.10 -18.76
C ALA A 144 -1.03 -24.75 -19.88
N PRO A 145 -0.93 -25.39 -21.06
CA PRO A 145 -1.11 -24.73 -22.35
C PRO A 145 -2.54 -24.72 -22.90
N ALA A 146 -2.86 -23.66 -23.65
CA ALA A 146 -3.97 -23.61 -24.60
C ALA A 146 -3.48 -24.03 -26.00
N GLU A 147 -4.26 -24.88 -26.67
CA GLU A 147 -4.03 -25.39 -28.02
C GLU A 147 -4.29 -24.32 -29.11
N THR A 148 -3.24 -24.06 -29.91
CA THR A 148 -3.12 -23.83 -31.39
C THR A 148 -4.30 -23.37 -32.28
N PRO A 149 -4.06 -22.98 -33.57
CA PRO A 149 -2.88 -22.40 -34.24
C PRO A 149 -3.24 -21.21 -35.18
N GLY A 150 -2.26 -20.38 -35.57
CA GLY A 150 -2.51 -19.35 -36.59
C GLY A 150 -1.28 -18.51 -36.94
N GLU A 151 -0.58 -18.94 -37.98
CA GLU A 151 0.67 -18.43 -38.54
C GLU A 151 0.59 -16.98 -39.09
N LYS A 152 1.75 -16.32 -39.13
CA LYS A 152 2.15 -15.12 -39.90
C LYS A 152 1.72 -13.75 -39.38
N VAL A 153 2.64 -13.12 -38.62
CA VAL A 153 2.81 -11.66 -38.66
C VAL A 153 4.22 -11.36 -39.15
N VAL A 154 4.27 -10.67 -40.27
CA VAL A 154 5.44 -10.27 -41.05
C VAL A 154 6.17 -9.15 -40.30
N SER A 155 7.44 -9.34 -39.99
CA SER A 155 8.29 -8.29 -39.41
C SER A 155 8.47 -7.12 -40.40
N LEU A 156 8.05 -5.93 -39.98
CA LEU A 156 8.15 -4.65 -40.69
C LEU A 156 9.57 -4.07 -40.68
N ASP A 157 10.59 -4.89 -40.92
CA ASP A 157 12.01 -4.48 -40.94
C ASP A 157 12.68 -4.71 -42.30
N SER A 158 11.90 -4.65 -43.38
CA SER A 158 12.42 -4.67 -44.77
C SER A 158 12.34 -3.32 -45.51
N PHE A 159 12.10 -2.22 -44.81
CA PHE A 159 12.04 -0.89 -45.43
C PHE A 159 13.00 0.12 -44.80
N ARG A 160 14.30 -0.15 -44.94
CA ARG A 160 15.27 0.94 -45.13
C ARG A 160 16.49 0.45 -45.91
N LYS A 161 16.39 0.57 -47.23
CA LYS A 161 17.54 0.54 -48.14
C LYS A 161 17.60 1.88 -48.88
N LYS A 162 18.49 2.75 -48.41
CA LYS A 162 19.43 3.49 -49.24
C LYS A 162 20.58 3.99 -48.35
#